data_AF-A0A7G1IAW9-F1
#
_entry.id   AF-A0A7G1IAW9-F1
#
_cell.length_a   1.000
_cell.length_b   1.000
_cell.length_c   1.000
_cell.angle_alpha   90.00
_cell.angle_beta   90.00
_cell.angle_gamma   90.00
#
_symmetry.space_group_name_H-M   'P 1'
#
loop_
_entity.id
_entity.type
_entity.pdbx_description
1 polymer ?
#
loop_
_entity_poly.entity_id
_entity_poly.type
_entity_poly.pdbx_seq_one_letter_code
_entity_poly.pdbx_strand_id
1 'polypeptide(L)'
;MADFVARPAFRAPVDALPLALPSDSDLDTAGPRRSLAYDRAWWFARFVAQTYGTTALRELYLAACGAGHPDFATAARTVLATDPAGLLARWQGWLAD
;
A
#
# COMPACT_ATOMS: atom_id res chain seq x y z
N MET A 1 -1.85 6.68 -21.45
CA MET A 1 -2.50 6.53 -20.14
C MET A 1 -2.45 5.04 -19.83
N ALA A 2 -1.68 4.63 -18.83
CA ALA A 2 -1.43 3.22 -18.56
C ALA A 2 -2.74 2.55 -18.11
N ASP A 3 -3.19 1.59 -18.91
CA ASP A 3 -4.23 0.64 -18.53
C ASP A 3 -3.69 -0.18 -17.33
N PHE A 4 -4.22 0.09 -16.14
CA PHE A 4 -3.77 -0.55 -14.91
C PHE A 4 -4.30 -1.99 -14.96
N VAL A 5 -3.46 -2.92 -15.45
CA VAL A 5 -3.76 -4.34 -15.69
C VAL A 5 -4.75 -4.88 -14.65
N ALA A 6 -5.99 -5.05 -15.08
CA ALA A 6 -7.11 -5.38 -14.23
C ALA A 6 -7.01 -6.84 -13.74
N ARG A 7 -6.73 -7.03 -12.45
CA ARG A 7 -7.28 -8.21 -11.74
C ARG A 7 -8.78 -7.97 -11.53
N PRO A 8 -9.62 -9.00 -11.71
CA PRO A 8 -11.07 -8.84 -11.64
C PRO A 8 -11.48 -8.23 -10.30
N ALA A 9 -12.28 -7.17 -10.35
CA ALA A 9 -12.86 -6.55 -9.18
C ALA A 9 -14.01 -7.42 -8.68
N PHE A 10 -13.92 -7.89 -7.43
CA PHE A 10 -15.13 -7.90 -6.60
C PHE A 10 -14.91 -7.94 -5.10
N ARG A 11 -13.72 -8.31 -4.61
CA ARG A 11 -13.44 -8.22 -3.17
C ARG A 11 -11.93 -8.19 -2.95
N ALA A 12 -11.47 -7.38 -2.00
CA ALA A 12 -10.14 -7.59 -1.46
C ALA A 12 -10.09 -9.04 -0.94
N PRO A 13 -9.06 -9.85 -1.27
CA PRO A 13 -8.94 -11.24 -0.82
C PRO A 13 -8.53 -11.32 0.66
N VAL A 14 -8.86 -10.28 1.43
CA VAL A 14 -8.50 -10.19 2.84
C VAL A 14 -9.64 -10.86 3.62
N ASP A 15 -9.44 -12.11 4.02
CA ASP A 15 -10.38 -12.81 4.92
C ASP A 15 -10.52 -12.07 6.26
N ALA A 16 -9.54 -11.23 6.61
CA ALA A 16 -9.53 -10.34 7.76
C ALA A 16 -8.88 -8.99 7.42
N LEU A 17 -9.32 -7.92 8.09
CA LEU A 17 -8.70 -6.60 7.96
C LEU A 17 -7.20 -6.66 8.33
N PRO A 18 -6.33 -5.99 7.57
CA PRO A 18 -4.89 -6.03 7.81
C PRO A 18 -4.55 -5.39 9.17
N LEU A 19 -3.68 -6.04 9.95
CA LEU A 19 -3.21 -5.54 11.25
C LEU A 19 -1.96 -4.64 11.14
N ALA A 20 -1.38 -4.52 9.95
CA ALA A 20 -0.16 -3.76 9.69
C ALA A 20 -0.16 -3.21 8.25
N LEU A 21 0.76 -2.32 7.93
CA LEU A 21 1.03 -1.95 6.54
C LEU A 21 1.86 -3.04 5.83
N PRO A 22 1.84 -3.12 4.49
CA PRO A 22 2.77 -3.99 3.76
C PRO A 22 4.22 -3.60 4.03
N SER A 23 5.10 -4.60 4.16
CA SER A 23 6.53 -4.40 4.38
C SER A 23 7.37 -5.28 3.45
N ASP A 24 8.62 -4.89 3.19
CA ASP A 24 9.56 -5.70 2.40
C ASP A 24 9.76 -7.10 3.00
N SER A 25 9.72 -7.22 4.33
CA SER A 25 9.85 -8.51 5.02
C SER A 25 8.76 -9.52 4.64
N ASP A 26 7.58 -9.05 4.21
CA ASP A 26 6.51 -9.92 3.71
C ASP A 26 6.88 -10.58 2.37
N LEU A 27 7.84 -10.00 1.63
CA LEU A 27 8.31 -10.48 0.32
C LEU A 27 9.53 -11.40 0.41
N ASP A 28 10.18 -11.52 1.56
CA ASP A 28 11.40 -12.33 1.75
C ASP A 28 11.13 -13.84 1.76
N THR A 29 9.89 -14.24 2.08
CA THR A 29 9.52 -15.66 2.13
C THR A 29 8.99 -16.15 0.79
N ALA A 30 9.71 -17.07 0.15
CA ALA A 30 9.27 -17.69 -1.10
C ALA A 30 7.95 -18.50 -0.94
N GLY A 31 7.25 -18.72 -2.07
CA GLY A 31 6.03 -19.53 -2.11
C GLY A 31 4.73 -18.71 -1.93
N PRO A 32 3.61 -19.35 -1.54
CA PRO A 32 2.28 -18.73 -1.49
C PRO A 32 2.21 -17.44 -0.65
N ARG A 33 3.06 -17.32 0.37
CA ARG A 33 3.16 -16.14 1.23
C ARG A 33 3.61 -14.89 0.47
N ARG A 34 4.53 -15.04 -0.50
CA ARG A 34 4.97 -13.94 -1.37
C ARG A 34 3.85 -13.46 -2.28
N SER A 35 3.04 -14.37 -2.83
CA SER A 35 1.90 -14.00 -3.67
C SER A 35 0.86 -13.19 -2.90
N LEU A 36 0.55 -13.60 -1.67
CA LEU A 36 -0.33 -12.83 -0.78
C LEU A 36 0.26 -11.46 -0.41
N ALA A 37 1.57 -11.39 -0.18
CA ALA A 37 2.25 -10.12 0.08
C ALA A 37 2.16 -9.17 -1.13
N TYR A 38 2.35 -9.67 -2.35
CA TYR A 38 2.15 -8.89 -3.57
C TYR A 38 0.71 -8.40 -3.73
N ASP A 39 -0.28 -9.28 -3.49
CA ASP A 39 -1.69 -8.91 -3.58
C ASP A 39 -2.03 -7.81 -2.57
N ARG A 40 -1.51 -7.94 -1.34
CA ARG A 40 -1.68 -6.94 -0.28
C ARG A 40 -1.01 -5.60 -0.63
N ALA A 41 0.22 -5.62 -1.15
CA ALA A 41 0.93 -4.43 -1.60
C ALA A 41 0.19 -3.74 -2.76
N TRP A 42 -0.37 -4.52 -3.68
CA TRP A 42 -1.18 -3.98 -4.78
C TRP A 42 -2.45 -3.30 -4.28
N TRP A 43 -3.18 -3.92 -3.36
CA TRP A 43 -4.38 -3.31 -2.76
C TRP A 43 -4.07 -2.03 -1.97
N PHE A 44 -2.93 -2.00 -1.28
CA PHE A 44 -2.46 -0.81 -0.61
C PHE A 44 -2.14 0.32 -1.60
N ALA A 45 -1.43 0.04 -2.69
CA ALA A 45 -1.15 1.01 -3.74
C ALA A 45 -2.45 1.56 -4.38
N ARG A 46 -3.45 0.68 -4.59
CA ARG A 46 -4.77 1.09 -5.06
C ARG A 46 -5.48 2.02 -4.08
N PHE A 47 -5.48 1.69 -2.80
CA PHE A 47 -6.00 2.56 -1.73
C PHE A 47 -5.33 3.94 -1.79
N VAL A 48 -3.99 4.00 -1.84
CA VAL A 48 -3.28 5.27 -1.88
C VAL A 48 -3.66 6.08 -3.11
N ALA A 49 -3.73 5.45 -4.29
CA ALA A 49 -4.13 6.12 -5.52
C ALA A 49 -5.57 6.64 -5.50
N GLN A 50 -6.51 5.89 -4.89
CA GLN A 50 -7.92 6.31 -4.83
C GLN A 50 -8.17 7.36 -3.75
N THR A 51 -7.48 7.30 -2.62
CA THR A 51 -7.69 8.22 -1.48
C THR A 51 -6.88 9.50 -1.60
N TYR A 52 -5.65 9.43 -2.12
CA TYR A 52 -4.72 10.57 -2.19
C TYR A 52 -4.34 10.97 -3.62
N GLY A 53 -4.74 10.18 -4.63
CA GLY A 53 -4.40 10.43 -6.03
C GLY A 53 -3.12 9.72 -6.48
N THR A 54 -2.98 9.56 -7.80
CA THR A 54 -1.84 8.88 -8.42
C THR A 54 -0.53 9.65 -8.32
N THR A 55 -0.58 10.99 -8.25
CA THR A 55 0.60 11.84 -7.98
C THR A 55 1.17 11.54 -6.60
N ALA A 56 0.33 11.50 -5.56
CA ALA A 56 0.76 11.17 -4.21
C ALA A 56 1.30 9.74 -4.11
N LEU A 57 0.70 8.77 -4.81
CA LEU A 57 1.24 7.41 -4.89
C LEU A 57 2.67 7.40 -5.46
N ARG A 58 2.92 8.14 -6.55
CA ARG A 58 4.26 8.24 -7.13
C ARG A 58 5.25 8.91 -6.18
N GLU A 59 4.86 10.01 -5.55
CA GLU A 59 5.71 10.72 -4.59
C GLU A 59 6.05 9.83 -3.38
N LEU A 60 5.06 9.10 -2.86
CA LEU A 60 5.27 8.15 -1.78
C LEU A 60 6.26 7.04 -2.17
N TYR A 61 6.12 6.49 -3.38
CA TYR A 61 7.06 5.48 -3.89
C TYR A 61 8.49 6.04 -3.97
N LEU A 62 8.66 7.24 -4.53
CA LEU A 62 9.99 7.87 -4.62
C LEU A 62 10.56 8.18 -3.24
N ALA A 63 9.73 8.65 -2.31
CA ALA A 63 10.13 8.99 -0.95
C ALA A 63 10.42 7.75 -0.08
N ALA A 64 9.84 6.59 -0.37
CA ALA A 64 10.02 5.37 0.42
C ALA A 64 11.02 4.38 -0.20
N CYS A 65 11.28 4.46 -1.51
CA CYS A 65 12.13 3.51 -2.24
C CYS A 65 13.29 4.17 -3.01
N GLY A 66 13.38 5.51 -3.01
CA GLY A 66 14.46 6.24 -3.67
C GLY A 66 15.83 6.08 -2.99
N ALA A 67 16.91 6.44 -3.67
CA ALA A 67 18.24 6.42 -3.07
C ALA A 67 18.31 7.38 -1.87
N GLY A 68 18.78 6.89 -0.71
CA GLY A 68 18.83 7.67 0.52
C GLY A 68 17.46 8.02 1.09
N HIS A 69 16.42 7.24 0.74
CA HIS A 69 15.08 7.44 1.26
C HIS A 69 15.06 7.49 2.80
N PRO A 70 14.25 8.37 3.41
CA PRO A 70 13.96 8.28 4.83
C PRO A 70 13.16 7.01 5.16
N ASP A 71 12.95 6.73 6.44
CA ASP A 71 12.05 5.66 6.84
C ASP A 71 10.62 5.91 6.35
N PHE A 72 9.82 4.84 6.25
CA PHE A 72 8.45 4.92 5.73
C PHE A 72 7.55 5.86 6.54
N ALA A 73 7.74 5.97 7.87
CA ALA A 73 6.90 6.85 8.69
C ALA A 73 7.16 8.32 8.36
N THR A 74 8.42 8.68 8.13
CA THR A 74 8.80 10.01 7.65
C THR A 74 8.23 10.26 6.25
N ALA A 75 8.38 9.32 5.31
CA ALA A 75 7.83 9.45 3.96
C ALA A 75 6.29 9.65 3.96
N ALA A 76 5.57 8.85 4.77
CA ALA A 76 4.11 8.96 4.90
C ALA A 76 3.68 10.32 5.48
N ARG A 77 4.40 10.84 6.48
CA ARG A 77 4.12 12.17 7.05
C ARG A 77 4.36 13.28 6.04
N THR A 78 5.46 13.20 5.28
CA THR A 78 5.82 14.22 4.30
C THR A 78 4.86 14.23 3.10
N VAL A 79 4.50 13.06 2.56
CA VAL A 79 3.71 12.97 1.32
C VAL A 79 2.21 12.93 1.57
N LEU A 80 1.77 12.18 2.58
CA LEU A 80 0.35 11.92 2.84
C LEU A 80 -0.20 12.68 4.04
N ALA A 81 0.63 13.48 4.72
CA ALA A 81 0.26 14.20 5.95
C ALA A 81 -0.34 13.28 7.03
N THR A 82 0.12 12.03 7.11
CA THR A 82 -0.34 11.06 8.11
C THR A 82 0.79 10.17 8.59
N ASP A 83 0.67 9.65 9.81
CA ASP A 83 1.58 8.63 10.33
C ASP A 83 1.12 7.20 9.92
N PRO A 84 1.97 6.17 10.12
CA PRO A 84 1.63 4.80 9.75
C PRO A 84 0.35 4.24 10.41
N ALA A 85 0.03 4.65 11.64
CA ALA A 85 -1.17 4.17 12.33
C ALA A 85 -2.44 4.81 11.75
N GLY A 86 -2.39 6.12 11.48
CA GLY A 86 -3.46 6.83 10.78
C GLY A 86 -3.68 6.33 9.34
N LEU A 87 -2.59 5.92 8.66
CA LEU A 87 -2.65 5.33 7.33
C LEU A 87 -3.27 3.93 7.36
N LEU A 88 -2.90 3.10 8.34
CA LEU A 88 -3.48 1.78 8.54
C LEU A 88 -4.99 1.86 8.83
N ALA A 89 -5.40 2.75 9.73
CA ALA A 89 -6.81 2.93 10.07
C ALA A 89 -7.65 3.35 8.84
N ARG A 90 -7.15 4.28 8.02
CA ARG A 90 -7.82 4.67 6.77
C ARG A 90 -7.90 3.53 5.77
N TRP A 91 -6.83 2.76 5.63
CA TRP A 91 -6.83 1.62 4.72
C TRP A 91 -7.81 0.53 5.16
N GLN A 92 -7.90 0.25 6.46
CA GLN A 92 -8.90 -0.66 7.02
C GLN A 92 -10.33 -0.18 6.73
N GLY A 93 -10.60 1.13 6.89
CA GLY A 93 -11.89 1.73 6.53
C GLY A 93 -12.21 1.59 5.04
N TRP A 94 -11.22 1.86 4.17
CA TRP A 94 -11.38 1.72 2.72
C TRP A 94 -11.60 0.27 2.27
N LEU A 95 -11.06 -0.73 2.99
CA LEU A 95 -11.31 -2.15 2.71
C LEU A 95 -12.69 -2.63 3.19
N ALA A 96 -13.33 -1.90 4.10
CA ALA A 96 -14.63 -2.22 4.66
C ALA A 96 -15.81 -1.57 3.90
N ASP A 97 -15.51 -0.57 3.06
CA ASP A 97 -16.44 0.13 2.17
C ASP A 97 -16.62 -0.64 0.84
#